data_AF-A0A239T1M8-F1
#
_entry.id   AF-A0A239T1M8-F1
#
_cell.length_a   1.000
_cell.length_b   1.000
_cell.length_c   1.000
_cell.angle_alpha   90.00
_cell.angle_beta   90.00
_cell.angle_gamma   90.00
#
_symmetry.space_group_name_H-M   'P 1'
#
loop_
_entity.id
_entity.type
_entity.pdbx_description
1 polymer ?
#
loop_
_entity_poly.entity_id
_entity_poly.type
_entity_poly.pdbx_seq_one_letter_code
_entity_poly.pdbx_strand_id
1 'polypeptide(L)'
;MLIALFSLINISLFMLHEFEEMIMVKPWIEAQKDNPAYQKEIFIQGRKHYPSTESIALMIGEEFLLVSLISIIASICDLPELALALLIGHLFHLLAHIGEWLRYRRFVPGSCTALLTFPILVGDLLYFFLVRPVNGWLLLVLTPLVLVLILANLRWLHRQSEKIDHWIQRVVK
;
A
#
# COMPACT_ATOMS: atom_id res chain seq x y z
N MET A 1 13.22 -18.84 -8.85
CA MET A 1 13.71 -18.55 -7.48
C MET A 1 13.94 -17.05 -7.25
N LEU A 2 14.63 -16.34 -8.14
CA LEU A 2 14.91 -14.91 -7.95
C LEU A 2 13.65 -14.00 -7.91
N ILE A 3 12.65 -14.22 -8.78
CA ILE A 3 11.37 -13.47 -8.75
C ILE A 3 10.62 -13.69 -7.43
N ALA A 4 10.64 -14.93 -6.91
CA ALA A 4 9.97 -15.26 -5.66
C ALA A 4 10.63 -14.56 -4.46
N LEU A 5 11.97 -14.53 -4.40
CA LEU A 5 12.69 -13.80 -3.34
C LEU A 5 12.43 -12.30 -3.42
N PHE A 6 12.52 -11.72 -4.61
CA PHE A 6 12.20 -10.31 -4.87
C PHE A 6 10.76 -9.98 -4.45
N SER A 7 9.80 -10.81 -4.84
CA SER A 7 8.39 -10.62 -4.46
C SER A 7 8.19 -10.75 -2.95
N LEU A 8 8.90 -11.67 -2.29
CA LEU A 8 8.84 -11.85 -0.84
C LEU A 8 9.39 -10.63 -0.11
N ILE A 9 10.52 -10.05 -0.56
CA ILE A 9 11.07 -8.81 0.01
C ILE A 9 10.04 -7.69 -0.13
N ASN A 10 9.51 -7.48 -1.35
CA ASN A 10 8.52 -6.44 -1.61
C ASN A 10 7.28 -6.59 -0.72
N ILE A 11 6.67 -7.79 -0.68
CA ILE A 11 5.48 -8.05 0.12
C ILE A 11 5.74 -7.91 1.62
N SER A 12 6.91 -8.32 2.11
CA SER A 12 7.26 -8.22 3.53
C SER A 12 7.41 -6.75 3.95
N LEU A 13 8.05 -5.93 3.12
CA LEU A 13 8.21 -4.50 3.40
C LEU A 13 6.91 -3.72 3.21
N PHE A 14 6.05 -4.15 2.27
CA PHE A 14 4.69 -3.65 2.13
C PHE A 14 3.92 -3.88 3.43
N MET A 15 3.87 -5.12 3.91
CA MET A 15 3.17 -5.43 5.17
C MET A 15 3.74 -4.71 6.39
N LEU A 16 5.06 -4.53 6.46
CA LEU A 16 5.67 -3.75 7.55
C LEU A 16 5.16 -2.31 7.57
N HIS A 17 5.01 -1.70 6.40
CA HIS A 17 4.46 -0.35 6.24
C HIS A 17 2.97 -0.32 6.60
N GLU A 18 2.18 -1.22 6.01
CA GLU A 18 0.74 -1.33 6.29
C GLU A 18 0.44 -1.57 7.77
N PHE A 19 1.29 -2.30 8.50
CA PHE A 19 1.13 -2.46 9.95
C PHE A 19 1.29 -1.15 10.72
N GLU A 20 2.18 -0.25 10.30
CA GLU A 20 2.24 1.09 10.90
C GLU A 20 0.91 1.82 10.68
N GLU A 21 0.37 1.77 9.47
CA GLU A 21 -0.90 2.41 9.14
C GLU A 21 -2.05 1.83 9.96
N MET A 22 -2.15 0.51 10.01
CA MET A 22 -3.15 -0.22 10.79
C MET A 22 -3.17 0.22 12.26
N ILE A 23 -1.99 0.43 12.85
CA ILE A 23 -1.85 0.84 14.25
C ILE A 23 -2.12 2.34 14.44
N MET A 24 -1.65 3.19 13.51
CA MET A 24 -1.53 4.62 13.74
C MET A 24 -2.65 5.47 13.10
N VAL A 25 -3.26 5.02 12.01
CA VAL A 25 -4.23 5.84 11.25
C VAL A 25 -5.41 6.27 12.11
N LYS A 26 -6.06 5.33 12.80
CA LYS A 26 -7.23 5.61 13.62
C LYS A 26 -6.94 6.59 14.78
N PRO A 27 -5.97 6.33 15.68
CA PRO A 27 -5.67 7.28 16.76
C PRO A 27 -5.14 8.63 16.24
N TRP A 28 -4.41 8.65 15.12
CA TRP A 28 -3.92 9.88 14.54
C TRP A 28 -5.05 10.75 13.97
N ILE A 29 -6.01 10.16 13.24
CA ILE A 29 -7.21 10.86 12.78
C ILE A 29 -7.96 11.45 13.98
N GLU A 30 -8.16 10.69 15.05
CA GLU A 30 -8.89 11.19 16.22
C GLU A 30 -8.20 12.39 16.89
N ALA A 31 -6.87 12.40 16.90
CA ALA A 31 -6.07 13.50 17.42
C ALA A 31 -6.03 14.73 16.50
N GLN A 32 -6.14 14.55 15.18
CA GLN A 32 -5.83 15.60 14.18
C GLN A 32 -7.01 16.03 13.29
N LYS A 33 -8.14 15.32 13.28
CA LYS A 33 -9.29 15.60 12.38
C LYS A 33 -9.83 17.03 12.47
N ASP A 34 -9.70 17.67 13.63
CA ASP A 34 -10.19 19.04 13.87
C ASP A 34 -9.09 20.10 13.71
N ASN A 35 -7.84 19.68 13.42
CA ASN A 35 -6.71 20.56 13.21
C ASN A 35 -6.77 21.17 11.79
N PRO A 36 -6.82 22.50 11.64
CA PRO A 36 -6.89 23.14 10.32
C PRO A 36 -5.69 22.83 9.41
N ALA A 37 -4.53 22.51 9.98
CA ALA A 37 -3.33 22.18 9.22
C ALA A 37 -3.50 20.89 8.39
N TYR A 38 -4.28 19.92 8.88
CA TYR A 38 -4.38 18.59 8.28
C TYR A 38 -5.65 18.35 7.46
N GLN A 39 -6.46 19.38 7.18
CA GLN A 39 -7.69 19.23 6.38
C GLN A 39 -7.46 18.79 4.92
N LYS A 40 -6.20 18.86 4.45
CA LYS A 40 -5.76 18.44 3.11
C LYS A 40 -4.90 17.17 3.13
N GLU A 41 -4.80 16.49 4.27
CA GLU A 41 -4.03 15.26 4.47
C GLU A 41 -4.86 14.06 4.00
N ILE A 42 -4.23 13.01 3.45
CA ILE A 42 -4.93 11.94 2.69
C ILE A 42 -5.95 11.14 3.53
N PHE A 43 -5.70 10.97 4.83
CA PHE A 43 -6.58 10.24 5.72
C PHE A 43 -7.76 11.10 6.19
N ILE A 44 -7.57 12.41 6.36
CA ILE A 44 -8.60 13.35 6.84
C ILE A 44 -9.45 13.94 5.70
N GLN A 45 -8.84 14.26 4.56
CA GLN A 45 -9.43 15.13 3.55
C GLN A 45 -10.77 14.58 3.02
N GLY A 46 -11.83 15.40 3.15
CA GLY A 46 -13.12 15.17 2.50
C GLY A 46 -13.90 13.95 2.99
N ARG A 47 -13.54 13.39 4.15
CA ARG A 47 -14.16 12.18 4.69
C ARG A 47 -15.33 12.53 5.61
N LYS A 48 -16.48 11.90 5.37
CA LYS A 48 -17.65 11.94 6.27
C LYS A 48 -17.61 10.85 7.34
N HIS A 49 -16.96 9.74 7.02
CA HIS A 49 -16.80 8.56 7.86
C HIS A 49 -15.33 8.12 7.84
N TYR A 50 -14.83 7.71 8.99
CA TYR A 50 -13.48 7.17 9.14
C TYR A 50 -13.60 5.69 9.55
N PRO A 51 -12.95 4.76 8.82
CA PRO A 51 -13.03 3.34 9.12
C PRO A 51 -12.52 3.03 10.54
N SER A 52 -13.08 2.01 11.17
CA SER A 52 -12.51 1.43 12.39
C SER A 52 -11.16 0.76 12.12
N THR A 53 -10.38 0.49 13.17
CA THR A 53 -9.13 -0.28 13.06
C THR A 53 -9.37 -1.66 12.47
N GLU A 54 -10.49 -2.31 12.82
CA GLU A 54 -10.87 -3.62 12.30
C GLU A 54 -11.20 -3.56 10.81
N SER A 55 -11.90 -2.49 10.38
CA SER A 55 -12.13 -2.26 8.95
C SER A 55 -10.84 -1.98 8.19
N ILE A 56 -9.93 -1.17 8.74
CA ILE A 56 -8.60 -0.93 8.15
C ILE A 56 -7.84 -2.25 8.03
N ALA A 57 -7.82 -3.07 9.08
CA ALA A 57 -7.16 -4.37 9.08
C ALA A 57 -7.72 -5.33 8.02
N LEU A 58 -9.05 -5.34 7.85
CA LEU A 58 -9.71 -6.15 6.81
C LEU A 58 -9.33 -5.66 5.41
N MET A 59 -9.31 -4.35 5.19
CA MET A 59 -8.92 -3.74 3.92
C MET A 59 -7.46 -4.09 3.56
N ILE A 60 -6.53 -3.89 4.50
CA ILE A 60 -5.12 -4.26 4.35
C ILE A 60 -4.97 -5.76 4.07
N GLY A 61 -5.71 -6.59 4.79
CA GLY A 61 -5.67 -8.04 4.62
C GLY A 61 -6.13 -8.48 3.22
N GLU A 62 -7.14 -7.81 2.66
CA GLU A 62 -7.59 -8.06 1.28
C GLU A 62 -6.55 -7.60 0.25
N GLU A 63 -5.98 -6.40 0.41
CA GLU A 63 -4.93 -5.92 -0.51
C GLU A 63 -3.69 -6.80 -0.47
N PHE A 64 -3.28 -7.24 0.73
CA PHE A 64 -2.20 -8.19 0.92
C PHE A 64 -2.46 -9.51 0.18
N LEU A 65 -3.68 -10.04 0.26
CA LEU A 65 -4.07 -11.25 -0.45
C LEU A 65 -3.98 -11.05 -1.97
N LEU A 66 -4.49 -9.92 -2.48
CA LEU A 66 -4.45 -9.59 -3.91
C LEU A 66 -3.01 -9.48 -4.41
N VAL A 67 -2.16 -8.69 -3.74
CA VAL A 67 -0.75 -8.53 -4.09
C VAL A 67 -0.01 -9.86 -4.01
N SER A 68 -0.26 -10.67 -2.97
CA SER A 68 0.33 -12.00 -2.83
C SER A 68 -0.02 -12.93 -3.98
N LEU A 69 -1.29 -12.95 -4.40
CA LEU A 69 -1.73 -13.77 -5.53
C LEU A 69 -1.05 -13.34 -6.84
N ILE A 70 -0.98 -12.03 -7.11
CA ILE A 70 -0.30 -11.50 -8.30
C ILE A 70 1.19 -11.84 -8.27
N SER A 71 1.86 -11.74 -7.12
CA SER A 71 3.26 -12.12 -6.95
C SER A 71 3.51 -13.62 -7.13
N ILE A 72 2.60 -14.48 -6.66
CA ILE A 72 2.66 -15.93 -6.89
C ILE A 72 2.53 -16.21 -8.40
N ILE A 73 1.57 -15.58 -9.08
CA ILE A 73 1.40 -15.70 -10.54
C ILE A 73 2.66 -15.24 -11.26
N ALA A 74 3.21 -14.08 -10.90
CA ALA A 74 4.46 -13.57 -11.48
C ALA A 74 5.63 -14.56 -11.31
N SER A 75 5.69 -15.24 -10.16
CA SER A 75 6.73 -16.21 -9.85
C SER A 75 6.56 -17.54 -10.60
N ILE A 76 5.33 -18.07 -10.69
CA ILE A 76 5.03 -19.34 -11.36
C ILE A 76 5.17 -19.19 -12.88
N CYS A 77 4.73 -18.07 -13.44
CA CYS A 77 4.78 -17.79 -14.87
C CYS A 77 6.12 -17.20 -15.34
N ASP A 78 7.09 -17.02 -14.44
CA ASP A 78 8.38 -16.35 -14.69
C ASP A 78 8.21 -14.98 -15.38
N LEU A 79 7.27 -14.16 -14.88
CA LEU A 79 6.93 -12.83 -15.40
C LEU A 79 7.54 -11.71 -14.51
N PRO A 80 8.81 -11.33 -14.73
CA PRO A 80 9.48 -10.31 -13.92
C PRO A 80 8.78 -8.94 -13.99
N GLU A 81 8.22 -8.57 -15.14
CA GLU A 81 7.53 -7.29 -15.34
C GLU A 81 6.29 -7.15 -14.46
N LEU A 82 5.60 -8.26 -14.17
CA LEU A 82 4.42 -8.26 -13.30
C LEU A 82 4.82 -8.03 -11.83
N ALA A 83 5.90 -8.66 -11.37
CA ALA A 83 6.44 -8.42 -10.03
C ALA A 83 6.98 -6.99 -9.89
N LEU A 84 7.66 -6.48 -10.92
CA LEU A 84 8.15 -5.09 -10.97
C LEU A 84 7.00 -4.09 -10.99
N ALA A 85 5.90 -4.36 -11.69
CA ALA A 85 4.72 -3.50 -11.69
C ALA A 85 4.13 -3.34 -10.28
N LEU A 86 4.07 -4.41 -9.49
CA LEU A 86 3.67 -4.35 -8.08
C LEU A 86 4.64 -3.51 -7.23
N LEU A 87 5.96 -3.73 -7.38
CA LEU A 87 6.96 -2.96 -6.64
C LEU A 87 6.89 -1.46 -6.98
N ILE A 88 6.74 -1.11 -8.25
CA ILE A 88 6.62 0.29 -8.68
C ILE A 88 5.36 0.94 -8.08
N GLY A 89 4.23 0.21 -8.06
CA GLY A 89 3.01 0.67 -7.38
C GLY A 89 3.25 0.94 -5.89
N HIS A 90 3.94 0.02 -5.21
CA HIS A 90 4.31 0.17 -3.80
C HIS A 90 5.26 1.37 -3.59
N LEU A 91 6.27 1.57 -4.43
CA LEU A 91 7.14 2.75 -4.37
C LEU A 91 6.36 4.06 -4.52
N PHE A 92 5.37 4.13 -5.41
CA PHE A 92 4.52 5.32 -5.54
C PHE A 92 3.67 5.56 -4.28
N HIS A 93 3.16 4.51 -3.66
CA HIS A 93 2.45 4.61 -2.40
C HIS A 93 3.36 5.17 -1.29
N LEU A 94 4.57 4.62 -1.10
CA LEU A 94 5.53 5.16 -0.13
C LEU A 94 5.92 6.62 -0.43
N LEU A 95 6.07 6.98 -1.70
CA LEU A 95 6.34 8.37 -2.11
C LEU A 95 5.21 9.33 -1.72
N ALA A 96 3.96 8.87 -1.71
CA ALA A 96 2.84 9.67 -1.22
C ALA A 96 3.03 10.02 0.26
N HIS A 97 3.34 9.03 1.11
CA HIS A 97 3.61 9.24 2.53
C HIS A 97 4.86 10.08 2.80
N ILE A 98 5.94 9.87 2.04
CA ILE A 98 7.13 10.72 2.12
C ILE A 98 6.77 12.17 1.74
N GLY A 99 5.92 12.35 0.73
CA GLY A 99 5.39 13.66 0.34
C GLY A 99 4.60 14.34 1.46
N GLU A 100 3.77 13.59 2.19
CA GLU A 100 3.05 14.12 3.36
C GLU A 100 3.99 14.50 4.49
N TRP A 101 4.97 13.66 4.80
CA TRP A 101 6.00 13.98 5.80
C TRP A 101 6.74 15.27 5.44
N LEU A 102 7.15 15.44 4.18
CA LEU A 102 7.81 16.67 3.69
C LEU A 102 6.90 17.90 3.80
N ARG A 103 5.62 17.72 3.47
CA ARG A 103 4.62 18.80 3.49
C ARG A 103 4.29 19.27 4.90
N TYR A 104 4.06 18.33 5.83
CA TYR A 104 3.63 18.63 7.19
C TYR A 104 4.79 18.78 8.17
N ARG A 105 6.00 18.30 7.80
CA ARG A 105 7.22 18.29 8.62
C ARG A 105 7.01 17.72 10.02
N ARG A 106 6.08 16.78 10.11
CA ARG A 106 5.61 16.14 11.34
C ARG A 106 5.25 14.70 11.00
N PHE A 107 5.12 13.90 12.04
CA PHE A 107 4.66 12.53 11.90
C PHE A 107 3.22 12.49 11.33
N VAL A 108 3.06 11.69 10.27
CA VAL A 108 1.80 11.27 9.66
C VAL A 108 1.88 9.74 9.55
N PRO A 109 0.79 8.99 9.76
CA PRO A 109 0.81 7.53 9.64
C PRO A 109 1.45 7.07 8.33
N GLY A 110 2.29 6.04 8.41
CA GLY A 110 3.04 5.49 7.28
C GLY A 110 4.34 6.23 6.97
N SER A 111 4.55 7.46 7.45
CA SER A 111 5.74 8.25 7.10
C SER A 111 7.06 7.62 7.59
N CYS A 112 7.05 7.00 8.78
CA CYS A 112 8.28 6.49 9.39
C CYS A 112 8.79 5.25 8.64
N THR A 113 7.93 4.25 8.48
CA THR A 113 8.23 3.06 7.70
C THR A 113 8.46 3.38 6.24
N ALA A 114 7.74 4.33 5.64
CA ALA A 114 8.00 4.73 4.25
C ALA A 114 9.44 5.26 4.05
N LEU A 115 9.93 6.12 4.94
CA LEU A 115 11.32 6.60 4.88
C LEU A 115 12.34 5.47 5.07
N LEU A 116 12.00 4.44 5.86
CA LEU A 116 12.86 3.30 6.13
C LEU A 116 12.87 2.27 4.98
N THR A 117 11.70 1.89 4.48
CA THR A 117 11.53 0.80 3.50
C THR A 117 11.79 1.26 2.07
N PHE A 118 11.50 2.52 1.74
CA PHE A 118 11.73 3.08 0.40
C PHE A 118 13.17 2.87 -0.13
N PRO A 119 14.24 3.25 0.58
CA PRO A 119 15.60 3.05 0.07
C PRO A 119 15.96 1.57 -0.11
N ILE A 120 15.41 0.67 0.72
CA ILE A 120 15.64 -0.77 0.61
C ILE A 120 14.97 -1.31 -0.67
N LEU A 121 13.73 -0.91 -0.92
CA LEU A 121 12.96 -1.29 -2.11
C LEU A 121 13.56 -0.73 -3.41
N VAL A 122 14.09 0.49 -3.38
CA VAL A 122 14.87 1.04 -4.50
C VAL A 122 16.13 0.21 -4.74
N GLY A 123 16.83 -0.19 -3.67
CA GLY A 123 17.99 -1.08 -3.79
C GLY A 123 17.64 -2.42 -4.43
N ASP A 124 16.53 -3.04 -4.00
CA ASP A 124 16.03 -4.30 -4.55
C ASP A 124 15.61 -4.16 -6.03
N LEU A 125 14.92 -3.06 -6.38
CA LEU A 125 14.57 -2.72 -7.77
C LEU A 125 15.81 -2.63 -8.66
N LEU A 126 16.81 -1.85 -8.24
CA LEU A 126 18.04 -1.65 -9.00
C LEU A 126 18.82 -2.96 -9.14
N TYR A 127 18.95 -3.72 -8.06
CA TYR A 127 19.57 -5.04 -8.10
C TYR A 127 18.86 -5.95 -9.10
N PHE A 128 17.52 -6.00 -9.07
CA PHE A 128 16.72 -6.84 -9.96
C PHE A 128 16.96 -6.52 -11.44
N PHE A 129 17.02 -5.22 -11.81
CA PHE A 129 17.37 -4.80 -13.17
C PHE A 129 18.79 -5.19 -13.60
N LEU A 130 19.74 -5.31 -12.66
CA LEU A 130 21.11 -5.74 -12.96
C LEU A 130 21.19 -7.24 -13.27
N VAL A 131 20.36 -8.06 -12.62
CA VAL A 131 20.46 -9.52 -12.69
C VAL A 131 19.40 -10.20 -13.54
N ARG A 132 18.36 -9.47 -13.98
CA ARG A 132 17.28 -10.02 -14.82
C ARG A 132 17.04 -9.17 -16.06
N PRO A 133 16.89 -9.80 -17.24
CA PRO A 133 16.36 -9.10 -18.40
C PRO A 133 14.91 -8.70 -18.14
N VAL A 134 14.54 -7.50 -18.56
CA VAL A 134 13.19 -6.94 -18.42
C VAL A 134 12.75 -6.39 -19.76
N ASN A 135 11.57 -6.80 -20.20
CA ASN A 135 10.89 -6.22 -21.34
C ASN A 135 10.25 -4.90 -20.92
N GLY A 136 10.90 -3.79 -21.28
CA GLY A 136 10.44 -2.44 -20.94
C GLY A 136 9.04 -2.11 -21.48
N TRP A 137 8.66 -2.64 -22.64
CA TRP A 137 7.31 -2.41 -23.20
C TRP A 137 6.24 -3.13 -22.39
N LEU A 138 6.48 -4.39 -22.02
CA LEU A 138 5.54 -5.14 -21.20
C LEU A 138 5.43 -4.51 -19.81
N LEU A 139 6.54 -4.09 -19.21
CA LEU A 139 6.52 -3.37 -17.93
C LEU A 139 5.71 -2.07 -18.03
N LEU A 140 5.93 -1.27 -19.08
CA LEU A 140 5.21 -0.03 -19.32
C LEU A 140 3.69 -0.22 -19.41
N VAL A 141 3.23 -1.36 -19.93
CA VAL A 141 1.81 -1.71 -20.03
C VAL A 141 1.28 -2.29 -18.72
N LEU A 142 2.04 -3.18 -18.06
CA LEU A 142 1.60 -3.84 -16.83
C LEU A 142 1.55 -2.90 -15.64
N THR A 143 2.47 -1.95 -15.50
CA THR A 143 2.48 -0.98 -14.40
C THR A 143 1.16 -0.21 -14.26
N PRO A 144 0.66 0.51 -15.28
CA PRO A 144 -0.62 1.21 -15.17
C PRO A 144 -1.80 0.24 -15.00
N LEU A 145 -1.77 -0.94 -15.62
CA LEU A 145 -2.83 -1.93 -15.47
C LEU A 145 -2.96 -2.43 -14.03
N VAL A 146 -1.84 -2.81 -13.41
CA VAL A 146 -1.78 -3.25 -12.01
C VAL A 146 -2.15 -2.11 -11.07
N LEU A 147 -1.66 -0.89 -11.32
CA LEU A 147 -2.00 0.26 -10.50
C LEU A 147 -3.50 0.57 -10.54
N VAL A 148 -4.12 0.54 -11.72
CA VAL A 148 -5.57 0.73 -11.87
C VAL A 148 -6.33 -0.37 -11.15
N LEU A 149 -5.89 -1.64 -11.25
CA LEU A 149 -6.50 -2.75 -10.55
C LEU A 149 -6.50 -2.54 -9.03
N ILE A 150 -5.33 -2.25 -8.45
CA ILE A 150 -5.18 -2.03 -7.00
C ILE A 150 -5.98 -0.81 -6.55
N LEU A 151 -5.86 0.33 -7.22
CA LEU A 151 -6.58 1.55 -6.84
C LEU A 151 -8.11 1.40 -6.98
N ALA A 152 -8.58 0.68 -7.99
CA ALA A 152 -10.01 0.39 -8.15
C ALA A 152 -10.53 -0.49 -7.00
N ASN A 153 -9.74 -1.49 -6.62
CA ASN A 153 -10.02 -2.38 -5.50
C ASN A 153 -10.06 -1.62 -4.16
N LEU A 154 -9.01 -0.84 -3.85
CA LEU A 154 -8.94 0.01 -2.64
C LEU A 154 -10.12 0.99 -2.57
N ARG A 155 -10.45 1.62 -3.69
CA ARG A 155 -11.59 2.53 -3.78
C ARG A 155 -12.91 1.82 -3.52
N TRP A 156 -13.06 0.58 -3.99
CA TRP A 156 -14.25 -0.23 -3.71
C TRP A 156 -14.34 -0.59 -2.23
N LEU A 157 -13.23 -1.04 -1.62
CA LEU A 157 -13.15 -1.34 -0.19
C LEU A 157 -13.49 -0.13 0.68
N HIS A 158 -12.89 1.03 0.41
CA HIS A 158 -13.22 2.27 1.11
C HIS A 158 -14.70 2.67 1.00
N ARG A 159 -15.36 2.37 -0.13
CA ARG A 159 -16.82 2.59 -0.28
C ARG A 159 -17.65 1.61 0.54
N GLN A 160 -17.11 0.45 0.89
CA GLN A 160 -17.79 -0.54 1.72
C GLN A 160 -17.44 -0.41 3.21
N SER A 161 -16.50 0.45 3.62
CA SER A 161 -15.97 0.49 5.00
C SER A 161 -17.05 0.66 6.06
N GLU A 162 -18.03 1.53 5.85
CA GLU A 162 -19.17 1.70 6.77
C GLU A 162 -20.02 0.42 6.90
N LYS A 163 -20.23 -0.30 5.79
CA LYS A 163 -20.94 -1.59 5.83
C LYS A 163 -20.12 -2.68 6.51
N ILE A 164 -18.80 -2.66 6.32
CA ILE A 164 -17.87 -3.58 6.97
C ILE A 164 -17.92 -3.33 8.48
N ASP A 165 -17.82 -2.08 8.93
CA ASP A 165 -17.96 -1.70 10.35
C ASP A 165 -19.27 -2.24 10.95
N HIS A 166 -20.40 -2.00 10.28
CA HIS A 166 -21.70 -2.52 10.74
C HIS A 166 -21.80 -4.05 10.72
N TRP A 167 -21.13 -4.72 9.79
CA TRP A 167 -21.08 -6.17 9.75
C TRP A 167 -20.25 -6.73 10.92
N ILE A 168 -19.06 -6.18 11.17
CA ILE A 168 -18.20 -6.58 12.30
C ILE A 168 -18.96 -6.43 13.62
N GLN A 169 -19.62 -5.29 13.83
CA GLN A 169 -20.42 -5.04 15.03
C GLN A 169 -21.60 -6.01 15.19
N ARG A 170 -22.14 -6.58 14.11
CA ARG A 170 -23.20 -7.60 14.16
C ARG A 170 -22.68 -8.99 14.45
N VAL A 171 -21.47 -9.33 14.01
CA VAL A 171 -20.87 -10.66 14.21
C VAL A 171 -20.32 -10.83 15.62
N VAL A 172 -19.80 -9.76 16.22
CA VAL A 172 -19.19 -9.80 17.56
C VAL A 172 -20.24 -9.70 18.69
N LYS A 173 -21.47 -9.31 18.37
CA LYS A 173 -22.61 -9.30 19.30
C LYS A 173 -23.28 -10.67 19.35
#